data_AF-A0A5N6MFN2-F1
#
_entry.id   AF-A0A5N6MFN2-F1
#
_cell.length_a   1.000
_cell.length_b   1.000
_cell.length_c   1.000
_cell.angle_alpha   90.00
_cell.angle_beta   90.00
_cell.angle_gamma   90.00
#
_symmetry.space_group_name_H-M   'P 1'
#
loop_
_entity.id
_entity.type
_entity.pdbx_description
1 polymer ?
#
loop_
_entity_poly.entity_id
_entity_poly.type
_entity_poly.pdbx_seq_one_letter_code
_entity_poly.pdbx_strand_id
1 'polypeptide(L)'
;MKRHAEFGCCTEGEKMTDPKFEARLSVLAGWAREAAHRGHPVPSDTDLETISRLKDASTDQVDRQAVEPWLPTIQWLLKQAAFGVAAPHQQLPVELAQPLGFTEMAVEVAGVGEPEPVEVSAAPAEPSPAVPDAVPEVEVSLVDVAPAQKGEAEGTVTVVAKIKPATAQSKMPKWESDARESVKAAVKKFAKPLQSLLERDANEGDTRLVVTDLLCEGLGYDKFRDLTTEYMVKQDFADYGVRIDKQLVGFIEVKRISQKLNERHLRQVQMYAVNEGVEWMILTNGQVWRAYHLTGGLPVVVDMAFEVDLLGPESVAEKAEKLFYLHREALKRRKIDDLWKHRAATSPEALLDILLSDTVLDAIRKEVKRNSGISTTVQDLATVLRMEVVDRKLIAK
;
A
#
# COMPACT_ATOMS: atom_id res chain seq x y z
N MET A 1 47.77 45.47 0.35
CA MET A 1 46.49 45.16 -0.33
C MET A 1 45.83 43.97 0.37
N LYS A 2 44.98 44.21 1.36
CA LYS A 2 44.06 43.22 1.93
C LYS A 2 42.70 43.90 1.97
N ARG A 3 41.76 43.42 1.16
CA ARG A 3 40.38 43.94 1.12
C ARG A 3 39.54 43.13 2.10
N HIS A 4 38.81 43.86 2.93
CA HIS A 4 37.64 43.40 3.66
C HIS A 4 36.52 42.99 2.67
N ALA A 5 35.82 41.90 2.99
CA ALA A 5 34.47 41.57 2.54
C ALA A 5 33.92 40.64 3.64
N GLU A 6 33.26 41.18 4.65
CA GLU A 6 31.79 41.34 4.73
C GLU A 6 31.05 39.99 4.72
N PHE A 7 30.62 39.62 5.93
CA PHE A 7 29.72 38.53 6.25
C PHE A 7 28.35 38.79 5.62
N GLY A 8 28.01 38.04 4.57
CA GLY A 8 26.66 37.89 4.07
C GLY A 8 25.93 36.81 4.86
N CYS A 9 25.06 37.24 5.77
CA CYS A 9 24.04 36.42 6.41
C CYS A 9 22.98 36.06 5.35
N CYS A 10 22.96 34.80 4.89
CA CYS A 10 21.80 34.24 4.19
C CYS A 10 21.13 33.26 5.14
N THR A 11 20.23 33.80 5.97
CA THR A 11 19.14 33.07 6.60
C THR A 11 18.11 32.73 5.53
N GLU A 12 17.91 31.44 5.28
CA GLU A 12 16.61 30.82 4.96
C GLU A 12 16.89 29.34 4.71
N GLY A 13 17.00 28.59 5.81
CA GLY A 13 16.84 27.14 5.73
C GLY A 13 15.37 26.86 5.53
N GLU A 14 14.96 26.56 4.30
CA GLU A 14 13.77 25.76 4.06
C GLU A 14 13.91 24.49 4.91
N LYS A 15 13.22 24.47 6.06
CA LYS A 15 13.01 23.24 6.81
C LYS A 15 12.14 22.38 5.92
N MET A 16 12.77 21.50 5.15
CA MET A 16 12.11 20.34 4.57
C MET A 16 11.46 19.59 5.74
N THR A 17 10.15 19.81 5.92
CA THR A 17 9.38 19.14 6.95
C THR A 17 9.35 17.66 6.62
N ASP A 18 9.69 16.80 7.60
CA ASP A 18 9.61 15.34 7.44
C ASP A 18 8.15 14.99 7.16
N PRO A 19 7.77 14.53 5.95
CA PRO A 19 6.36 14.28 5.62
C PRO A 19 5.74 13.22 6.55
N LYS A 20 6.58 12.31 7.07
CA LYS A 20 6.13 11.31 8.05
C LYS A 20 5.90 11.93 9.43
N PHE A 21 6.63 12.97 9.81
CA PHE A 21 6.37 13.73 11.03
C PHE A 21 5.04 14.47 10.94
N GLU A 22 4.78 15.16 9.83
CA GLU A 22 3.51 15.85 9.61
C GLU A 22 2.32 14.89 9.62
N ALA A 23 2.47 13.72 8.99
CA ALA A 23 1.45 12.66 9.03
C ALA A 23 1.16 12.18 10.47
N ARG A 24 2.20 11.90 11.27
CA ARG A 24 2.04 11.50 12.68
C ARG A 24 1.35 12.58 13.51
N LEU A 25 1.80 13.83 13.37
CA LEU A 25 1.23 14.95 14.11
C LEU A 25 -0.23 15.20 13.75
N SER A 26 -0.56 15.17 12.45
CA SER A 26 -1.93 15.32 11.95
C SER A 26 -2.86 14.25 12.52
N VAL A 27 -2.41 12.99 12.55
CA VAL A 27 -3.16 11.87 13.13
C VAL A 27 -3.41 12.08 14.62
N LEU A 28 -2.37 12.38 15.40
CA LEU A 28 -2.48 12.57 16.85
C LEU A 28 -3.32 13.80 17.21
N ALA A 29 -3.15 14.92 16.50
CA ALA A 29 -3.94 16.14 16.71
C ALA A 29 -5.41 15.95 16.31
N GLY A 30 -5.70 15.16 15.26
CA GLY A 30 -7.07 14.76 14.91
C GLY A 30 -7.75 13.98 16.03
N TRP A 31 -7.07 12.97 16.56
CA TRP A 31 -7.56 12.18 17.69
C TRP A 31 -7.78 13.02 18.95
N ALA A 32 -6.80 13.84 19.34
CA ALA A 32 -6.87 14.61 20.58
C ALA A 32 -8.05 15.60 20.56
N ARG A 33 -8.34 16.22 19.41
CA ARG A 33 -9.53 17.07 19.25
C ARG A 33 -10.83 16.30 19.47
N GLU A 34 -10.95 15.10 18.92
CA GLU A 34 -12.14 14.28 19.08
C GLU A 34 -12.31 13.78 20.53
N ALA A 35 -11.23 13.31 21.15
CA ALA A 35 -11.24 12.87 22.55
C ALA A 35 -11.57 14.03 23.51
N ALA A 36 -11.06 15.24 23.23
CA ALA A 36 -11.40 16.45 23.98
C ALA A 36 -12.88 16.85 23.79
N HIS A 37 -13.43 16.73 22.57
CA HIS A 37 -14.87 16.95 22.33
C HIS A 37 -15.76 15.97 23.11
N ARG A 38 -15.29 14.75 23.38
CA ARG A 38 -15.95 13.78 24.26
C ARG A 38 -15.75 14.05 25.75
N GLY A 39 -15.06 15.14 26.11
CA GLY A 39 -14.85 15.57 27.49
C GLY A 39 -13.69 14.88 28.20
N HIS A 40 -12.83 14.15 27.50
CA HIS A 40 -11.67 13.51 28.11
C HIS A 40 -10.47 14.46 28.20
N PRO A 41 -9.65 14.38 29.27
CA PRO A 41 -8.37 15.06 29.32
C PRO A 41 -7.43 14.46 28.27
N VAL A 42 -6.74 15.32 27.50
CA VAL A 42 -5.83 14.90 26.42
C VAL A 42 -4.45 15.55 26.59
N PRO A 43 -3.38 14.96 26.02
CA PRO A 43 -2.06 15.58 26.00
C PRO A 43 -2.08 16.94 25.29
N SER A 44 -1.14 17.82 25.66
CA SER A 44 -1.02 19.14 25.03
C SER A 44 -0.44 19.05 23.62
N ASP A 45 -0.63 20.09 22.80
CA ASP A 45 -0.04 20.15 21.44
C ASP A 45 1.49 19.96 21.47
N THR A 46 2.16 20.48 22.50
CA THR A 46 3.61 20.31 22.70
C THR A 46 3.99 18.86 22.99
N ASP A 47 3.16 18.12 23.75
CA ASP A 47 3.36 16.69 23.98
C ASP A 47 3.19 15.91 22.67
N LEU A 48 2.13 16.20 21.91
CA LEU A 48 1.85 15.52 20.63
C LEU A 48 2.96 15.75 19.60
N GLU A 49 3.52 16.96 19.53
CA GLU A 49 4.69 17.27 18.70
C GLU A 49 5.93 16.48 19.12
N THR A 50 6.17 16.37 20.43
CA THR A 50 7.32 15.66 21.00
C THR A 50 7.21 14.16 20.71
N ILE A 51 6.05 13.57 20.94
CA ILE A 51 5.73 12.17 20.62
C ILE A 51 5.86 11.91 19.11
N SER A 52 5.35 12.80 18.26
CA SER A 52 5.47 12.68 16.80
C SER A 52 6.91 12.73 16.31
N ARG A 53 7.76 13.51 16.99
CA ARG A 53 9.19 13.65 16.67
C ARG A 53 9.99 12.42 17.13
N LEU A 54 9.78 11.98 18.37
CA LEU A 54 10.51 10.86 18.98
C LEU A 54 9.97 9.48 18.58
N LYS A 55 8.72 9.42 18.10
CA LYS A 55 7.95 8.19 17.82
C LYS A 55 7.76 7.31 19.05
N ASP A 56 7.81 7.92 20.23
CA ASP A 56 7.69 7.24 21.50
C ASP A 56 6.83 8.07 22.45
N ALA A 57 5.69 7.51 22.85
CA ALA A 57 4.78 8.08 23.83
C ALA A 57 5.23 7.80 25.28
N SER A 58 6.27 6.99 25.46
CA SER A 58 6.80 6.58 26.77
C SER A 58 7.96 7.46 27.25
N THR A 59 8.31 8.51 26.50
CA THR A 59 9.37 9.46 26.86
C THR A 59 9.07 10.19 28.18
N ASP A 60 10.12 10.66 28.83
CA ASP A 60 10.10 11.54 30.01
C ASP A 60 9.92 13.03 29.64
N GLN A 61 9.96 13.37 28.35
CA GLN A 61 9.83 14.74 27.84
C GLN A 61 8.38 15.21 27.65
N VAL A 62 7.40 14.46 28.14
CA VAL A 62 5.97 14.76 28.02
C VAL A 62 5.29 14.71 29.37
N ASP A 63 4.13 15.37 29.49
CA ASP A 63 3.30 15.24 30.69
C ASP A 63 2.75 13.81 30.82
N ARG A 64 3.39 13.02 31.69
CA ARG A 64 3.00 11.63 31.98
C ARG A 64 1.57 11.52 32.49
N GLN A 65 1.08 12.48 33.26
CA GLN A 65 -0.26 12.41 33.81
C GLN A 65 -1.33 12.49 32.70
N ALA A 66 -1.06 13.27 31.65
CA ALA A 66 -1.93 13.39 30.49
C ALA A 66 -1.73 12.26 29.46
N VAL A 67 -0.51 11.74 29.32
CA VAL A 67 -0.16 10.75 28.27
C VAL A 67 -0.37 9.31 28.70
N GLU A 68 -0.05 8.94 29.94
CA GLU A 68 -0.08 7.55 30.43
C GLU A 68 -1.45 6.86 30.26
N PRO A 69 -2.60 7.51 30.58
CA PRO A 69 -3.92 6.90 30.40
C PRO A 69 -4.22 6.57 28.94
N TRP A 70 -3.59 7.30 28.01
CA TRP A 70 -3.79 7.17 26.57
C TRP A 70 -2.67 6.43 25.86
N LEU A 71 -1.70 5.88 26.60
CA LEU A 71 -0.52 5.24 26.02
C LEU A 71 -0.87 4.16 24.97
N PRO A 72 -1.83 3.24 25.21
CA PRO A 72 -2.21 2.24 24.20
C PRO A 72 -2.81 2.88 22.93
N THR A 73 -3.64 3.91 23.11
CA THR A 73 -4.31 4.63 22.02
C THR A 73 -3.31 5.40 21.18
N ILE A 74 -2.40 6.15 21.81
CA ILE A 74 -1.35 6.91 21.13
C ILE A 74 -0.40 5.97 20.38
N GLN A 75 0.00 4.85 21.01
CA GLN A 75 0.83 3.83 20.34
C GLN A 75 0.12 3.21 19.13
N TRP A 76 -1.18 2.95 19.24
CA TRP A 76 -1.98 2.44 18.12
C TRP A 76 -2.06 3.46 16.96
N LEU A 77 -2.30 4.73 17.27
CA LEU A 77 -2.37 5.81 16.29
C LEU A 77 -1.02 6.02 15.57
N LEU A 78 0.09 5.97 16.31
CA LEU A 78 1.43 6.03 15.74
C LEU A 78 1.69 4.89 14.74
N LYS A 79 1.21 3.68 15.04
CA LYS A 79 1.29 2.54 14.11
C LYS A 79 0.44 2.79 12.86
N GLN A 80 -0.79 3.27 12.99
CA GLN A 80 -1.64 3.57 11.82
C GLN A 80 -1.06 4.71 10.96
N ALA A 81 -0.49 5.74 11.59
CA ALA A 81 0.20 6.81 10.89
C ALA A 81 1.43 6.31 10.11
N ALA A 82 2.13 5.29 10.61
CA ALA A 82 3.23 4.66 9.89
C ALA A 82 2.79 3.98 8.58
N PHE A 83 1.55 3.46 8.54
CA PHE A 83 0.91 2.91 7.34
C PHE A 83 0.27 3.97 6.42
N GLY A 84 0.39 5.26 6.74
CA GLY A 84 -0.25 6.32 5.97
C GLY A 84 -1.78 6.28 5.99
N VAL A 85 -2.38 5.63 7.01
CA VAL A 85 -3.84 5.59 7.16
C VAL A 85 -4.36 7.00 7.41
N ALA A 86 -5.31 7.45 6.61
CA ALA A 86 -5.97 8.74 6.79
C ALA A 86 -6.97 8.67 7.95
N ALA A 87 -6.92 9.66 8.85
CA ALA A 87 -7.85 9.80 9.98
C ALA A 87 -8.12 8.51 10.79
N PRO A 88 -7.10 7.76 11.26
CA PRO A 88 -7.30 6.47 11.91
C PRO A 88 -8.08 6.56 13.22
N HIS A 89 -8.17 7.75 13.82
CA HIS A 89 -9.00 8.02 14.99
C HIS A 89 -10.50 7.75 14.78
N GLN A 90 -10.98 7.80 13.53
CA GLN A 90 -12.38 7.46 13.20
C GLN A 90 -12.65 5.95 13.25
N GLN A 91 -11.61 5.12 13.18
CA GLN A 91 -11.69 3.66 13.21
C GLN A 91 -11.15 3.09 14.52
N LEU A 92 -11.10 3.90 15.58
CA LEU A 92 -10.51 3.47 16.83
C LEU A 92 -11.26 2.26 17.42
N PRO A 93 -10.56 1.18 17.81
CA PRO A 93 -11.18 0.10 18.60
C PRO A 93 -11.88 0.66 19.84
N VAL A 94 -13.03 0.08 20.19
CA VAL A 94 -13.86 0.56 21.31
C VAL A 94 -13.07 0.57 22.62
N GLU A 95 -12.16 -0.38 22.80
CA GLU A 95 -11.30 -0.50 23.99
C GLU A 95 -10.27 0.62 24.11
N LEU A 96 -9.93 1.28 22.99
CA LEU A 96 -8.98 2.39 22.95
C LEU A 96 -9.68 3.75 22.99
N ALA A 97 -11.01 3.78 22.91
CA ALA A 97 -11.80 5.00 22.78
C ALA A 97 -11.90 5.79 24.10
N GLN A 98 -11.47 5.20 25.21
CA GLN A 98 -11.48 5.80 26.54
C GLN A 98 -10.11 5.68 27.20
N PRO A 99 -9.73 6.62 28.09
CA PRO A 99 -8.47 6.53 28.80
C PRO A 99 -8.49 5.37 29.82
N LEU A 100 -7.35 4.72 30.01
CA LEU A 100 -7.19 3.68 31.02
C LEU A 100 -7.55 4.21 32.42
N GLY A 101 -8.35 3.44 33.15
CA GLY A 101 -8.81 3.82 34.49
C GLY A 101 -10.02 4.75 34.52
N PHE A 102 -10.61 5.09 33.36
CA PHE A 102 -11.89 5.78 33.30
C PHE A 102 -13.03 4.83 33.67
N THR A 103 -13.70 5.09 34.80
CA THR A 103 -14.98 4.48 35.13
C THR A 103 -16.08 5.47 34.78
N GLU A 104 -16.97 5.10 33.85
CA GLU A 104 -18.21 5.84 33.62
C GLU A 104 -18.96 5.97 34.96
N MET A 105 -19.03 7.18 35.51
CA MET A 105 -20.12 7.49 36.42
C MET A 105 -21.39 7.51 35.57
N ALA A 106 -22.24 6.51 35.74
CA ALA A 106 -23.58 6.51 35.19
C ALA A 106 -24.30 7.80 35.64
N VAL A 107 -24.40 8.76 34.73
CA VAL A 107 -25.27 9.92 34.91
C VAL A 107 -26.66 9.48 34.45
N GLU A 108 -27.57 9.37 35.42
CA GLU A 108 -28.99 9.13 35.19
C GLU A 108 -29.57 10.18 34.23
N VAL A 109 -30.39 9.68 33.32
CA VAL A 109 -31.10 10.42 32.29
C VAL A 109 -32.11 11.37 32.94
N ALA A 110 -31.99 12.67 32.66
CA ALA A 110 -33.09 13.63 32.75
C ALA A 110 -33.25 14.29 31.37
N GLY A 111 -34.31 13.91 30.67
CA GLY A 111 -34.52 14.23 29.27
C GLY A 111 -34.78 15.71 29.00
N VAL A 112 -34.34 16.17 27.83
CA VAL A 112 -34.89 17.33 27.12
C VAL A 112 -34.68 17.11 25.61
N GLY A 113 -35.79 17.08 24.87
CA GLY A 113 -35.95 17.61 23.50
C GLY A 113 -35.17 16.97 22.36
N GLU A 114 -35.90 16.34 21.42
CA GLU A 114 -35.46 16.20 20.03
C GLU A 114 -34.99 17.56 19.47
N PRO A 115 -33.85 17.64 18.76
CA PRO A 115 -33.62 18.72 17.81
C PRO A 115 -34.00 18.27 16.39
N GLU A 116 -34.82 19.10 15.75
CA GLU A 116 -35.10 19.13 14.32
C GLU A 116 -33.81 19.20 13.46
N PRO A 117 -33.87 18.79 12.18
CA PRO A 117 -32.69 18.68 11.34
C PRO A 117 -32.15 20.06 10.97
N VAL A 118 -30.89 20.33 11.35
CA VAL A 118 -30.15 21.52 10.92
C VAL A 118 -29.59 21.27 9.52
N GLU A 119 -30.04 22.06 8.54
CA GLU A 119 -29.43 22.16 7.21
C GLU A 119 -27.96 22.58 7.34
N VAL A 120 -27.05 21.71 6.90
CA VAL A 120 -25.63 22.04 6.78
C VAL A 120 -25.42 22.78 5.46
N SER A 121 -25.28 24.10 5.57
CA SER A 121 -24.79 24.98 4.52
C SER A 121 -23.36 24.60 4.12
N ALA A 122 -23.16 24.40 2.82
CA ALA A 122 -21.87 24.07 2.22
C ALA A 122 -20.85 25.21 2.38
N ALA A 123 -19.70 24.90 2.97
CA ALA A 123 -18.49 25.72 2.91
C ALA A 123 -17.47 25.05 1.95
N PRO A 124 -16.61 25.84 1.29
CA PRO A 124 -16.07 25.52 -0.02
C PRO A 124 -14.90 24.52 0.01
N ALA A 125 -14.81 23.73 -1.05
CA ALA A 125 -13.73 22.81 -1.32
C ALA A 125 -12.37 23.52 -1.38
N GLU A 126 -11.42 23.10 -0.54
CA GLU A 126 -10.00 23.39 -0.69
C GLU A 126 -9.39 22.53 -1.82
N PRO A 127 -8.32 23.01 -2.49
CA PRO A 127 -7.89 22.51 -3.78
C PRO A 127 -7.20 21.15 -3.71
N SER A 128 -7.49 20.32 -4.71
CA SER A 128 -6.85 19.04 -5.00
C SER A 128 -5.32 19.12 -4.93
N PRO A 129 -4.64 18.13 -4.32
CA PRO A 129 -3.19 18.02 -4.45
C PRO A 129 -2.81 17.76 -5.91
N ALA A 130 -1.61 18.24 -6.28
CA ALA A 130 -1.08 18.25 -7.63
C ALA A 130 -1.07 16.85 -8.29
N VAL A 131 -1.50 16.84 -9.55
CA VAL A 131 -1.49 15.71 -10.47
C VAL A 131 -0.04 15.20 -10.63
N PRO A 132 0.27 13.93 -10.32
CA PRO A 132 1.55 13.35 -10.69
C PRO A 132 1.63 13.19 -12.21
N ASP A 133 2.85 13.29 -12.75
CA ASP A 133 3.21 13.27 -14.17
C ASP A 133 2.24 12.53 -15.10
N ALA A 134 1.91 13.23 -16.20
CA ALA A 134 0.96 12.82 -17.24
C ALA A 134 1.13 11.33 -17.63
N VAL A 135 0.15 10.53 -17.22
CA VAL A 135 -0.15 9.24 -17.84
C VAL A 135 -0.55 9.54 -19.29
N PRO A 136 -0.03 8.83 -20.30
CA PRO A 136 -0.43 9.07 -21.67
C PRO A 136 -1.94 8.86 -21.80
N GLU A 137 -2.64 9.91 -22.25
CA GLU A 137 -4.07 9.84 -22.54
C GLU A 137 -4.33 8.77 -23.60
N VAL A 138 -5.06 7.73 -23.21
CA VAL A 138 -5.64 6.77 -24.16
C VAL A 138 -6.99 7.32 -24.58
N GLU A 139 -7.04 7.94 -25.74
CA GLU A 139 -8.31 8.36 -26.33
C GLU A 139 -9.03 7.12 -26.89
N VAL A 140 -10.03 6.63 -26.17
CA VAL A 140 -10.89 5.52 -26.61
C VAL A 140 -12.13 6.12 -27.28
N SER A 141 -12.13 6.18 -28.62
CA SER A 141 -13.32 6.53 -29.38
C SER A 141 -14.17 5.28 -29.65
N LEU A 142 -15.39 5.23 -29.12
CA LEU A 142 -16.42 4.30 -29.57
C LEU A 142 -16.89 4.74 -30.96
N VAL A 143 -16.73 3.90 -31.98
CA VAL A 143 -17.35 4.14 -33.30
C VAL A 143 -18.14 2.92 -33.73
N ASP A 144 -19.45 3.15 -33.84
CA ASP A 144 -20.55 2.45 -34.49
C ASP A 144 -20.67 0.91 -34.37
N VAL A 145 -21.83 0.52 -33.83
CA VAL A 145 -22.37 -0.84 -33.86
C VAL A 145 -22.73 -1.18 -35.30
N ALA A 146 -21.92 -2.01 -35.97
CA ALA A 146 -22.28 -2.55 -37.28
C ALA A 146 -23.41 -3.59 -37.13
N PRO A 147 -24.50 -3.52 -37.92
CA PRO A 147 -25.52 -4.57 -37.91
C PRO A 147 -24.93 -5.89 -38.45
N ALA A 148 -25.39 -6.99 -37.87
CA ALA A 148 -24.96 -8.36 -38.19
C ALA A 148 -24.93 -8.64 -39.70
N GLN A 149 -23.82 -9.22 -40.17
CA GLN A 149 -23.76 -9.77 -41.52
C GLN A 149 -24.60 -11.05 -41.58
N LYS A 150 -25.33 -11.24 -42.70
CA LYS A 150 -26.17 -12.42 -42.95
C LYS A 150 -25.35 -13.71 -42.80
N GLY A 151 -25.59 -14.46 -41.73
CA GLY A 151 -25.05 -15.80 -41.52
C GLY A 151 -24.67 -16.17 -40.09
N GLU A 152 -24.65 -15.22 -39.14
CA GLU A 152 -24.30 -15.47 -37.74
C GLU A 152 -25.54 -15.57 -36.84
N ALA A 153 -25.48 -16.44 -35.83
CA ALA A 153 -26.57 -16.69 -34.88
C ALA A 153 -27.00 -15.40 -34.17
N GLU A 154 -28.32 -15.20 -34.02
CA GLU A 154 -28.91 -14.10 -33.28
C GLU A 154 -28.29 -13.99 -31.88
N GLY A 155 -27.66 -12.84 -31.58
CA GLY A 155 -27.19 -12.49 -30.24
C GLY A 155 -25.72 -12.09 -30.09
N THR A 156 -24.89 -12.19 -31.13
CA THR A 156 -23.46 -11.86 -31.01
C THR A 156 -23.18 -10.42 -31.42
N VAL A 157 -22.91 -9.53 -30.45
CA VAL A 157 -22.36 -8.19 -30.70
C VAL A 157 -20.84 -8.25 -30.51
N THR A 158 -20.10 -8.21 -31.62
CA THR A 158 -18.63 -8.21 -31.58
C THR A 158 -18.12 -6.77 -31.50
N VAL A 159 -17.65 -6.35 -30.32
CA VAL A 159 -16.99 -5.04 -30.16
C VAL A 159 -15.50 -5.21 -30.47
N VAL A 160 -15.03 -4.60 -31.57
CA VAL A 160 -13.62 -4.59 -31.95
C VAL A 160 -13.01 -3.24 -31.57
N ALA A 161 -12.29 -3.18 -30.45
CA ALA A 161 -11.52 -2.00 -30.07
C ALA A 161 -10.20 -1.94 -30.86
N LYS A 162 -9.98 -0.88 -31.64
CA LYS A 162 -8.67 -0.57 -32.21
C LYS A 162 -7.89 0.31 -31.23
N ILE A 163 -6.92 -0.29 -30.53
CA ILE A 163 -6.00 0.43 -29.65
C ILE A 163 -4.85 0.96 -30.52
N LYS A 164 -4.74 2.29 -30.62
CA LYS A 164 -3.61 2.95 -31.29
C LYS A 164 -2.48 3.08 -30.26
N PRO A 165 -1.25 2.63 -30.54
CA PRO A 165 -0.16 2.74 -29.57
C PRO A 165 0.23 4.21 -29.36
N ALA A 166 0.25 4.65 -28.10
CA ALA A 166 0.75 5.97 -27.74
C ALA A 166 2.27 6.06 -27.98
N THR A 167 2.70 6.96 -28.87
CA THR A 167 4.11 7.25 -29.13
C THR A 167 4.57 8.47 -28.34
N ALA A 168 5.23 8.21 -27.21
CA ALA A 168 6.24 9.09 -26.62
C ALA A 168 7.08 8.27 -25.63
N GLN A 169 8.11 7.57 -26.12
CA GLN A 169 9.06 6.88 -25.25
C GLN A 169 9.95 7.91 -24.55
N SER A 170 9.57 8.31 -23.34
CA SER A 170 10.52 8.89 -22.40
C SER A 170 11.70 7.93 -22.26
N LYS A 171 12.93 8.41 -22.50
CA LYS A 171 14.12 7.58 -22.33
C LYS A 171 14.24 7.20 -20.86
N MET A 172 14.21 5.90 -20.59
CA MET A 172 14.34 5.33 -19.24
C MET A 172 15.58 5.91 -18.53
N PRO A 173 15.45 6.36 -17.27
CA PRO A 173 16.59 6.89 -16.53
C PRO A 173 17.73 5.87 -16.41
N LYS A 174 18.97 6.36 -16.39
CA LYS A 174 20.16 5.49 -16.31
C LYS A 174 20.16 4.56 -15.09
N TRP A 175 19.72 5.03 -13.93
CA TRP A 175 19.65 4.20 -12.72
C TRP A 175 18.73 2.99 -12.92
N GLU A 176 17.64 3.17 -13.69
CA GLU A 176 16.64 2.13 -13.93
C GLU A 176 17.16 1.12 -14.95
N SER A 177 17.81 1.59 -16.02
CA SER A 177 18.47 0.69 -16.98
C SER A 177 19.55 -0.16 -16.31
N ASP A 178 20.41 0.48 -15.50
CA ASP A 178 21.52 -0.18 -14.83
C ASP A 178 20.98 -1.22 -13.80
N ALA A 179 19.93 -0.87 -13.05
CA ALA A 179 19.26 -1.78 -12.13
C ALA A 179 18.62 -2.99 -12.85
N ARG A 180 17.85 -2.76 -13.92
CA ARG A 180 17.24 -3.84 -14.72
C ARG A 180 18.28 -4.78 -15.32
N GLU A 181 19.40 -4.24 -15.80
CA GLU A 181 20.50 -5.03 -16.33
C GLU A 181 21.14 -5.89 -15.23
N SER A 182 21.36 -5.32 -14.04
CA SER A 182 21.88 -6.03 -12.87
C SER A 182 20.97 -7.20 -12.47
N VAL A 183 19.66 -6.97 -12.36
CA VAL A 183 18.68 -8.02 -12.04
C VAL A 183 18.67 -9.10 -13.11
N LYS A 184 18.72 -8.73 -14.39
CA LYS A 184 18.77 -9.69 -15.50
C LYS A 184 20.04 -10.54 -15.47
N ALA A 185 21.19 -9.95 -15.13
CA ALA A 185 22.43 -10.68 -14.94
C ALA A 185 22.34 -11.64 -13.75
N ALA A 186 21.72 -11.20 -12.64
CA ALA A 186 21.51 -12.02 -11.45
C ALA A 186 20.62 -13.24 -11.72
N VAL A 187 19.47 -13.04 -12.39
CA VAL A 187 18.57 -14.15 -12.75
C VAL A 187 19.32 -15.24 -13.53
N LYS A 188 20.23 -14.86 -14.44
CA LYS A 188 21.08 -15.82 -15.17
C LYS A 188 22.11 -16.48 -14.25
N LYS A 189 22.80 -15.68 -13.43
CA LYS A 189 23.89 -16.13 -12.55
C LYS A 189 23.40 -17.13 -11.52
N PHE A 190 22.25 -16.85 -10.88
CA PHE A 190 21.73 -17.64 -9.77
C PHE A 190 20.88 -18.84 -10.19
N ALA A 191 20.53 -18.98 -11.47
CA ALA A 191 19.76 -20.13 -11.95
C ALA A 191 20.43 -21.48 -11.62
N LYS A 192 21.74 -21.64 -11.89
CA LYS A 192 22.47 -22.88 -11.58
C LYS A 192 22.62 -23.14 -10.08
N PRO A 193 23.04 -22.17 -9.24
CA PRO A 193 23.04 -22.33 -7.78
C PRO A 193 21.68 -22.76 -7.23
N LEU A 194 20.58 -22.09 -7.62
CA LEU A 194 19.24 -22.43 -7.17
C LEU A 194 18.81 -23.84 -7.61
N GLN A 195 19.12 -24.23 -8.85
CA GLN A 195 18.87 -25.58 -9.35
C GLN A 195 19.63 -26.63 -8.52
N SER A 196 20.91 -26.37 -8.19
CA SER A 196 21.72 -27.26 -7.36
C SER A 196 21.19 -27.37 -5.93
N LEU A 197 20.69 -26.27 -5.34
CA LEU A 197 20.02 -26.31 -4.05
C LEU A 197 18.77 -27.19 -4.10
N LEU A 198 17.97 -27.05 -5.15
CA LEU A 198 16.73 -27.81 -5.33
C LEU A 198 17.01 -29.31 -5.49
N GLU A 199 17.99 -29.68 -6.31
CA GLU A 199 18.39 -31.07 -6.55
C GLU A 199 18.83 -31.81 -5.28
N ARG A 200 19.49 -31.09 -4.36
CA ARG A 200 19.96 -31.67 -3.09
C ARG A 200 19.02 -31.44 -1.90
N ASP A 201 17.84 -30.88 -2.14
CA ASP A 201 16.89 -30.44 -1.09
C ASP A 201 17.58 -29.68 0.06
N ALA A 202 18.31 -28.62 -0.31
CA ALA A 202 19.08 -27.83 0.63
C ALA A 202 18.19 -27.24 1.73
N ASN A 203 18.70 -27.21 2.97
CA ASN A 203 17.98 -26.66 4.11
C ASN A 203 17.76 -25.13 4.00
N GLU A 204 17.00 -24.57 4.94
CA GLU A 204 16.70 -23.14 4.97
C GLU A 204 17.95 -22.27 5.08
N GLY A 205 18.94 -22.66 5.90
CA GLY A 205 20.19 -21.92 6.06
C GLY A 205 21.01 -21.85 4.76
N ASP A 206 21.18 -22.97 4.07
CA ASP A 206 21.84 -23.04 2.76
C ASP A 206 21.08 -22.22 1.70
N THR A 207 19.75 -22.26 1.74
CA THR A 207 18.89 -21.44 0.85
C THR A 207 19.09 -19.96 1.13
N ARG A 208 19.14 -19.59 2.41
CA ARG A 208 19.37 -18.22 2.87
C ARG A 208 20.71 -17.67 2.42
N LEU A 209 21.77 -18.47 2.36
CA LEU A 209 23.07 -18.03 1.81
C LEU A 209 22.94 -17.56 0.36
N VAL A 210 22.33 -18.38 -0.52
CA VAL A 210 22.15 -18.01 -1.94
C VAL A 210 21.21 -16.81 -2.10
N VAL A 211 20.16 -16.72 -1.27
CA VAL A 211 19.27 -15.55 -1.23
C VAL A 211 20.02 -14.29 -0.83
N THR A 212 20.96 -14.38 0.12
CA THR A 212 21.79 -13.24 0.56
C THR A 212 22.65 -12.73 -0.57
N ASP A 213 23.31 -13.65 -1.30
CA ASP A 213 24.13 -13.30 -2.45
C ASP A 213 23.29 -12.68 -3.57
N LEU A 214 22.09 -13.20 -3.82
CA LEU A 214 21.16 -12.63 -4.80
C LEU A 214 20.71 -11.22 -4.40
N LEU A 215 20.38 -10.99 -3.12
CA LEU A 215 20.04 -9.67 -2.60
C LEU A 215 21.22 -8.70 -2.79
N CYS A 216 22.42 -9.09 -2.41
CA CYS A 216 23.57 -8.18 -2.45
C CYS A 216 24.05 -7.93 -3.88
N GLU A 217 24.31 -8.99 -4.64
CA GLU A 217 24.95 -8.91 -5.94
C GLU A 217 23.96 -8.65 -7.08
N GLY A 218 22.69 -9.05 -6.92
CA GLY A 218 21.67 -8.92 -7.95
C GLY A 218 20.68 -7.79 -7.72
N LEU A 219 20.32 -7.55 -6.46
CA LEU A 219 19.34 -6.51 -6.09
C LEU A 219 19.99 -5.27 -5.49
N GLY A 220 21.32 -5.23 -5.40
CA GLY A 220 22.10 -4.05 -5.07
C GLY A 220 22.06 -3.65 -3.60
N TYR A 221 21.68 -4.57 -2.71
CA TYR A 221 21.69 -4.33 -1.26
C TYR A 221 23.10 -4.39 -0.68
N ASP A 222 23.41 -3.46 0.22
CA ASP A 222 24.57 -3.61 1.10
C ASP A 222 24.20 -4.49 2.30
N LYS A 223 24.99 -5.55 2.51
CA LYS A 223 24.75 -6.57 3.55
C LYS A 223 24.68 -5.99 4.97
N PHE A 224 25.42 -4.92 5.27
CA PHE A 224 25.54 -4.39 6.63
C PHE A 224 24.67 -3.16 6.85
N ARG A 225 24.42 -2.38 5.78
CA ARG A 225 23.65 -1.14 5.86
C ARG A 225 22.18 -1.36 5.56
N ASP A 226 21.87 -2.16 4.53
CA ASP A 226 20.53 -2.25 3.98
C ASP A 226 19.80 -3.53 4.44
N LEU A 227 20.52 -4.56 4.91
CA LEU A 227 19.95 -5.79 5.46
C LEU A 227 20.27 -5.89 6.96
N THR A 228 19.27 -6.11 7.80
CA THR A 228 19.46 -6.38 9.23
C THR A 228 18.84 -7.72 9.60
N THR A 229 19.60 -8.55 10.31
CA THR A 229 19.12 -9.81 10.89
C THR A 229 18.60 -9.63 12.32
N GLU A 230 18.72 -8.42 12.87
CA GLU A 230 18.50 -8.12 14.28
C GLU A 230 17.18 -7.39 14.51
N TYR A 231 16.09 -8.16 14.56
CA TYR A 231 14.86 -7.76 15.26
C TYR A 231 14.40 -8.93 16.14
N MET A 232 15.13 -9.15 17.24
CA MET A 232 14.79 -10.14 18.27
C MET A 232 13.75 -9.61 19.23
N VAL A 233 12.48 -10.00 19.02
CA VAL A 233 11.48 -10.04 20.10
C VAL A 233 10.69 -11.34 20.00
N LYS A 234 11.04 -12.31 20.86
CA LYS A 234 10.32 -13.57 21.18
C LYS A 234 10.06 -14.57 20.02
N GLN A 235 10.93 -15.58 19.99
CA GLN A 235 10.77 -16.97 19.48
C GLN A 235 10.33 -17.28 18.05
N ASP A 236 9.96 -16.30 17.23
CA ASP A 236 9.88 -16.45 15.76
C ASP A 236 10.41 -15.17 15.10
N PHE A 237 10.92 -15.27 13.87
CA PHE A 237 11.74 -14.23 13.23
C PHE A 237 11.38 -14.07 11.75
N ALA A 238 11.53 -12.84 11.24
CA ALA A 238 11.82 -12.62 9.83
C ALA A 238 13.34 -12.71 9.62
N ASP A 239 13.78 -13.36 8.55
CA ASP A 239 15.21 -13.51 8.26
C ASP A 239 15.94 -12.19 8.02
N TYR A 240 15.29 -11.24 7.33
CA TYR A 240 15.85 -9.92 7.08
C TYR A 240 14.81 -8.81 7.30
N GLY A 241 15.22 -7.75 7.98
CA GLY A 241 14.65 -6.42 7.82
C GLY A 241 15.38 -5.68 6.69
N VAL A 242 14.62 -5.10 5.77
CA VAL A 242 15.14 -4.30 4.65
C VAL A 242 15.10 -2.83 5.02
N ARG A 243 16.26 -2.18 4.99
CA ARG A 243 16.43 -0.76 5.25
C ARG A 243 16.80 0.00 3.99
N ILE A 244 16.11 1.11 3.77
CA ILE A 244 16.46 2.09 2.74
C ILE A 244 16.63 3.44 3.42
N ASP A 245 17.78 4.07 3.20
CA ASP A 245 18.14 5.35 3.83
C ASP A 245 17.92 5.34 5.37
N LYS A 246 18.32 4.22 6.01
CA LYS A 246 18.19 3.93 7.46
C LYS A 246 16.76 3.70 7.97
N GLN A 247 15.74 3.73 7.11
CA GLN A 247 14.36 3.41 7.48
C GLN A 247 14.03 1.96 7.12
N LEU A 248 13.39 1.24 8.04
CA LEU A 248 12.85 -0.08 7.77
C LEU A 248 11.67 0.04 6.81
N VAL A 249 11.73 -0.65 5.67
CA VAL A 249 10.71 -0.58 4.60
C VAL A 249 10.06 -1.91 4.28
N GLY A 250 10.67 -3.02 4.71
CA GLY A 250 10.10 -4.34 4.47
C GLY A 250 10.77 -5.44 5.29
N PHE A 251 10.16 -6.62 5.28
CA PHE A 251 10.73 -7.84 5.82
C PHE A 251 10.86 -8.91 4.74
N ILE A 252 11.90 -9.73 4.81
CA ILE A 252 12.10 -10.90 3.96
C ILE A 252 12.16 -12.14 4.83
N GLU A 253 11.36 -13.13 4.50
CA GLU A 253 11.38 -14.45 5.11
C GLU A 253 11.82 -15.50 4.11
N VAL A 254 12.86 -16.27 4.45
CA VAL A 254 13.40 -17.33 3.60
C VAL A 254 12.96 -18.68 4.13
N LYS A 255 12.50 -19.54 3.22
CA LYS A 255 12.18 -20.95 3.51
C LYS A 255 13.14 -21.88 2.79
N ARG A 256 13.14 -23.14 3.21
CA ARG A 256 13.81 -24.25 2.51
C ARG A 256 13.42 -24.26 1.02
N ILE A 257 14.39 -24.49 0.12
CA ILE A 257 14.18 -24.45 -1.34
C ILE A 257 12.99 -25.29 -1.84
N SER A 258 12.78 -26.48 -1.30
CA SER A 258 11.68 -27.39 -1.68
C SER A 258 10.33 -27.04 -1.04
N GLN A 259 10.31 -26.11 -0.08
CA GLN A 259 9.12 -25.78 0.68
C GLN A 259 8.22 -24.84 -0.13
N LYS A 260 6.98 -25.27 -0.38
CA LYS A 260 5.97 -24.44 -1.04
C LYS A 260 5.56 -23.29 -0.13
N LEU A 261 5.62 -22.08 -0.66
CA LEU A 261 5.22 -20.85 0.02
C LEU A 261 3.69 -20.82 0.23
N ASN A 262 3.26 -20.49 1.45
CA ASN A 262 1.84 -20.48 1.84
C ASN A 262 1.54 -19.34 2.84
N GLU A 263 0.24 -19.13 3.11
CA GLU A 263 -0.24 -18.08 4.01
C GLU A 263 0.23 -18.21 5.46
N ARG A 264 0.53 -19.43 5.94
CA ARG A 264 1.05 -19.61 7.30
C ARG A 264 2.42 -18.95 7.44
N HIS A 265 3.26 -19.04 6.42
CA HIS A 265 4.55 -18.35 6.41
C HIS A 265 4.35 -16.83 6.35
N LEU A 266 3.37 -16.35 5.59
CA LEU A 266 3.04 -14.92 5.51
C LEU A 266 2.57 -14.36 6.86
N ARG A 267 1.76 -15.11 7.62
CA ARG A 267 1.31 -14.69 8.95
C ARG A 267 2.45 -14.44 9.94
N GLN A 268 3.57 -15.17 9.81
CA GLN A 268 4.75 -14.92 10.63
C GLN A 268 5.26 -13.50 10.39
N VAL A 269 5.45 -13.13 9.12
CA VAL A 269 5.97 -11.81 8.71
C VAL A 269 4.95 -10.68 8.96
N GLN A 270 3.66 -10.96 8.77
CA GLN A 270 2.57 -9.99 8.92
C GLN A 270 2.50 -9.39 10.31
N MET A 271 2.67 -10.20 11.36
CA MET A 271 2.62 -9.70 12.73
C MET A 271 3.71 -8.65 13.01
N TYR A 272 4.91 -8.84 12.46
CA TYR A 272 6.00 -7.86 12.60
C TYR A 272 5.74 -6.62 11.75
N ALA A 273 5.29 -6.80 10.52
CA ALA A 273 4.94 -5.70 9.63
C ALA A 273 3.89 -4.77 10.29
N VAL A 274 2.83 -5.34 10.88
CA VAL A 274 1.82 -4.59 11.66
C VAL A 274 2.42 -3.88 12.88
N ASN A 275 3.29 -4.56 13.63
CA ASN A 275 3.87 -4.00 14.85
C ASN A 275 4.85 -2.85 14.59
N GLU A 276 5.67 -2.97 13.55
CA GLU A 276 6.70 -2.00 13.17
C GLU A 276 6.17 -0.92 12.21
N GLY A 277 4.95 -1.03 11.72
CA GLY A 277 4.38 -0.07 10.78
C GLY A 277 5.03 -0.14 9.39
N VAL A 278 5.34 -1.36 8.93
CA VAL A 278 6.09 -1.62 7.69
C VAL A 278 5.16 -2.19 6.63
N GLU A 279 5.16 -1.58 5.44
CA GLU A 279 4.21 -1.89 4.36
C GLU A 279 4.56 -3.17 3.59
N TRP A 280 5.84 -3.55 3.48
CA TRP A 280 6.26 -4.63 2.58
C TRP A 280 6.66 -5.93 3.28
N MET A 281 6.12 -7.04 2.81
CA MET A 281 6.49 -8.38 3.25
C MET A 281 6.88 -9.22 2.05
N ILE A 282 8.05 -9.83 2.09
CA ILE A 282 8.59 -10.66 1.03
C ILE A 282 8.76 -12.07 1.58
N LEU A 283 8.23 -13.05 0.86
CA LEU A 283 8.41 -14.46 1.17
C LEU A 283 9.13 -15.13 0.01
N THR A 284 10.19 -15.87 0.29
CA THR A 284 10.97 -16.56 -0.73
C THR A 284 11.46 -17.92 -0.27
N ASN A 285 11.60 -18.85 -1.20
CA ASN A 285 12.38 -20.09 -1.00
C ASN A 285 13.60 -20.11 -1.94
N GLY A 286 14.09 -18.94 -2.36
CA GLY A 286 15.14 -18.78 -3.37
C GLY A 286 14.62 -18.91 -4.80
N GLN A 287 13.84 -19.95 -5.09
CA GLN A 287 13.22 -20.16 -6.40
C GLN A 287 12.07 -19.19 -6.64
N VAL A 288 11.07 -19.20 -5.78
CA VAL A 288 9.86 -18.39 -5.87
C VAL A 288 9.99 -17.19 -4.95
N TRP A 289 9.67 -16.00 -5.45
CA TRP A 289 9.62 -14.76 -4.70
C TRP A 289 8.23 -14.17 -4.77
N ARG A 290 7.64 -13.88 -3.62
CA ARG A 290 6.34 -13.23 -3.49
C ARG A 290 6.48 -11.97 -2.67
N ALA A 291 6.00 -10.85 -3.19
CA ALA A 291 5.91 -9.59 -2.45
C ALA A 291 4.46 -9.27 -2.14
N TYR A 292 4.22 -8.88 -0.89
CA TYR A 292 2.91 -8.53 -0.36
C TYR A 292 2.95 -7.13 0.23
N HIS A 293 1.89 -6.37 -0.03
CA HIS A 293 1.66 -5.07 0.58
C HIS A 293 0.69 -5.20 1.75
N LEU A 294 1.03 -4.56 2.86
CA LEU A 294 0.22 -4.44 4.06
C LEU A 294 -0.44 -3.07 4.09
N THR A 295 -1.76 -3.05 3.97
CA THR A 295 -2.55 -1.83 4.14
C THR A 295 -3.12 -1.81 5.55
N GLY A 296 -2.81 -0.74 6.30
CA GLY A 296 -3.35 -0.51 7.65
C GLY A 296 -4.87 -0.35 7.66
N GLY A 297 -5.46 -0.28 8.86
CA GLY A 297 -6.91 -0.25 9.08
C GLY A 297 -7.43 -1.45 9.89
N LEU A 298 -8.75 -1.50 10.07
CA LEU A 298 -9.46 -2.54 10.79
C LEU A 298 -10.58 -3.13 9.91
N PRO A 299 -10.41 -4.34 9.32
CA PRO A 299 -9.25 -5.22 9.43
C PRO A 299 -8.06 -4.76 8.58
N VAL A 300 -6.87 -5.22 8.94
CA VAL A 300 -5.66 -5.07 8.13
C VAL A 300 -5.80 -5.89 6.84
N VAL A 301 -5.47 -5.29 5.70
CA VAL A 301 -5.58 -5.94 4.38
C VAL A 301 -4.18 -6.30 3.86
N VAL A 302 -4.05 -7.48 3.27
CA VAL A 302 -2.79 -7.97 2.69
C VAL A 302 -3.01 -8.39 1.25
N ASP A 303 -2.32 -7.71 0.34
CA ASP A 303 -2.43 -7.94 -1.11
C ASP A 303 -1.11 -8.43 -1.69
N MET A 304 -1.16 -9.42 -2.59
CA MET A 304 0.02 -9.86 -3.32
C MET A 304 0.33 -8.90 -4.46
N ALA A 305 1.43 -8.17 -4.36
CA ALA A 305 1.88 -7.26 -5.42
C ALA A 305 2.42 -8.03 -6.63
N PHE A 306 3.26 -9.03 -6.44
CA PHE A 306 3.68 -9.92 -7.53
C PHE A 306 4.24 -11.24 -7.02
N GLU A 307 4.36 -12.20 -7.95
CA GLU A 307 5.07 -13.46 -7.78
C GLU A 307 5.99 -13.68 -8.98
N VAL A 308 7.19 -14.19 -8.74
CA VAL A 308 8.11 -14.67 -9.79
C VAL A 308 8.75 -16.00 -9.38
N ASP A 309 8.75 -16.96 -10.31
CA ASP A 309 9.49 -18.23 -10.18
C ASP A 309 10.75 -18.16 -11.05
N LEU A 310 11.92 -18.11 -10.41
CA LEU A 310 13.21 -17.98 -11.10
C LEU A 310 13.62 -19.25 -11.86
N LEU A 311 13.12 -20.41 -11.45
CA LEU A 311 13.33 -21.70 -12.14
C LEU A 311 12.12 -22.10 -13.02
N GLY A 312 11.07 -21.27 -13.04
CA GLY A 312 9.86 -21.47 -13.83
C GLY A 312 10.07 -21.34 -15.34
N PRO A 313 9.00 -21.52 -16.14
CA PRO A 313 9.08 -21.55 -17.60
C PRO A 313 9.27 -20.18 -18.26
N GLU A 314 9.06 -19.08 -17.52
CA GLU A 314 9.18 -17.72 -18.04
C GLU A 314 10.61 -17.41 -18.57
N SER A 315 10.70 -16.49 -19.52
CA SER A 315 11.99 -16.05 -20.02
C SER A 315 12.78 -15.32 -18.94
N VAL A 316 14.10 -15.27 -19.10
CA VAL A 316 14.98 -14.51 -18.20
C VAL A 316 14.58 -13.03 -18.14
N ALA A 317 14.11 -12.46 -19.25
CA ALA A 317 13.68 -11.07 -19.28
C ALA A 317 12.42 -10.85 -18.43
N GLU A 318 11.39 -11.69 -18.59
CA GLU A 318 10.15 -11.59 -17.83
C GLU A 318 10.38 -11.80 -16.32
N LYS A 319 11.23 -12.77 -15.94
CA LYS A 319 11.64 -12.98 -14.55
C LYS A 319 12.33 -11.75 -13.97
N ALA A 320 13.26 -11.17 -14.73
CA ALA A 320 14.00 -9.99 -14.30
C ALA A 320 13.09 -8.76 -14.15
N GLU A 321 12.13 -8.58 -15.06
CA GLU A 321 11.15 -7.49 -15.02
C GLU A 321 10.27 -7.54 -13.76
N LYS A 322 9.85 -8.74 -13.34
CA LYS A 322 9.10 -8.92 -12.08
C LYS A 322 9.98 -8.74 -10.85
N LEU A 323 11.18 -9.31 -10.86
CA LEU A 323 12.09 -9.24 -9.71
C LEU A 323 12.67 -7.83 -9.51
N PHE A 324 12.73 -7.02 -10.57
CA PHE A 324 13.24 -5.63 -10.55
C PHE A 324 12.61 -4.77 -9.45
N TYR A 325 11.33 -4.99 -9.12
CA TYR A 325 10.65 -4.23 -8.07
C TYR A 325 11.24 -4.44 -6.66
N LEU A 326 12.04 -5.50 -6.43
CA LEU A 326 12.80 -5.70 -5.20
C LEU A 326 14.22 -5.15 -5.26
N HIS A 327 14.67 -4.58 -6.38
CA HIS A 327 15.97 -3.94 -6.44
C HIS A 327 15.99 -2.74 -5.48
N ARG A 328 17.10 -2.54 -4.76
CA ARG A 328 17.26 -1.49 -3.75
C ARG A 328 16.84 -0.10 -4.25
N GLU A 329 17.29 0.28 -5.43
CA GLU A 329 16.93 1.58 -6.06
C GLU A 329 15.45 1.67 -6.46
N ALA A 330 14.82 0.54 -6.83
CA ALA A 330 13.40 0.50 -7.15
C ALA A 330 12.54 0.68 -5.87
N LEU A 331 12.92 0.02 -4.76
CA LEU A 331 12.29 0.25 -3.46
C LEU A 331 12.50 1.69 -2.96
N LYS A 332 13.72 2.22 -3.08
CA LYS A 332 14.02 3.62 -2.71
C LYS A 332 13.13 4.63 -3.41
N ARG A 333 12.75 4.33 -4.66
CA ARG A 333 11.90 5.19 -5.50
C ARG A 333 10.43 4.76 -5.49
N ARG A 334 10.03 3.87 -4.57
CA ARG A 334 8.65 3.39 -4.40
C ARG A 334 8.02 2.80 -5.68
N LYS A 335 8.82 2.18 -6.55
CA LYS A 335 8.32 1.57 -7.79
C LYS A 335 7.44 0.35 -7.54
N ILE A 336 7.67 -0.35 -6.45
CA ILE A 336 6.83 -1.47 -6.04
C ILE A 336 5.43 -0.99 -5.59
N ASP A 337 5.34 0.21 -5.02
CA ASP A 337 4.08 0.85 -4.64
C ASP A 337 3.26 1.23 -5.87
N ASP A 338 3.90 1.78 -6.91
CA ASP A 338 3.25 2.08 -8.19
C ASP A 338 2.64 0.80 -8.79
N LEU A 339 3.40 -0.31 -8.76
CA LEU A 339 2.94 -1.62 -9.23
C LEU A 339 1.74 -2.13 -8.43
N TRP A 340 1.82 -2.08 -7.08
CA TRP A 340 0.74 -2.54 -6.22
C TRP A 340 -0.50 -1.67 -6.39
N LYS A 341 -0.38 -0.34 -6.37
CA LYS A 341 -1.50 0.59 -6.58
C LYS A 341 -2.20 0.33 -7.91
N HIS A 342 -1.43 0.15 -8.98
CA HIS A 342 -1.99 -0.20 -10.27
C HIS A 342 -2.77 -1.51 -10.19
N ARG A 343 -2.20 -2.57 -9.60
CA ARG A 343 -2.88 -3.86 -9.47
C ARG A 343 -4.12 -3.80 -8.58
N ALA A 344 -4.07 -3.06 -7.48
CA ALA A 344 -5.20 -2.87 -6.59
C ALA A 344 -6.34 -2.11 -7.29
N ALA A 345 -6.02 -1.06 -8.06
CA ALA A 345 -6.99 -0.30 -8.85
C ALA A 345 -7.60 -1.12 -10.00
N THR A 346 -6.86 -2.10 -10.53
CA THR A 346 -7.33 -3.00 -11.60
C THR A 346 -7.74 -4.38 -11.09
N SER A 347 -8.00 -4.54 -9.79
CA SER A 347 -8.47 -5.83 -9.25
C SER A 347 -9.90 -6.10 -9.74
N PRO A 348 -10.30 -7.38 -9.88
CA PRO A 348 -11.67 -7.73 -10.25
C PRO A 348 -12.72 -7.05 -9.36
N GLU A 349 -12.45 -6.96 -8.05
CA GLU A 349 -13.31 -6.32 -7.07
C GLU A 349 -13.41 -4.80 -7.30
N ALA A 350 -12.27 -4.11 -7.47
CA ALA A 350 -12.26 -2.67 -7.72
C ALA A 350 -12.95 -2.31 -9.05
N LEU A 351 -12.71 -3.11 -10.10
CA LEU A 351 -13.37 -2.93 -11.39
C LEU A 351 -14.88 -3.21 -11.31
N LEU A 352 -15.28 -4.20 -10.51
CA LEU A 352 -16.70 -4.49 -10.27
C LEU A 352 -17.40 -3.32 -9.57
N ASP A 353 -16.79 -2.73 -8.54
CA ASP A 353 -17.33 -1.56 -7.86
C ASP A 353 -17.51 -0.37 -8.83
N ILE A 354 -16.54 -0.16 -9.72
CA ILE A 354 -16.63 0.87 -10.77
C ILE A 354 -17.77 0.56 -11.74
N LEU A 355 -17.89 -0.69 -12.21
CA LEU A 355 -18.97 -1.12 -13.12
C LEU A 355 -20.36 -0.96 -12.50
N LEU A 356 -20.47 -1.14 -11.18
CA LEU A 356 -21.72 -1.01 -10.41
C LEU A 356 -21.97 0.42 -9.90
N SER A 357 -21.12 1.39 -10.24
CA SER A 357 -21.36 2.79 -9.91
C SER A 357 -22.54 3.37 -10.69
N ASP A 358 -23.28 4.30 -10.08
CA ASP A 358 -24.45 4.93 -10.73
C ASP A 358 -24.11 5.58 -12.07
N THR A 359 -22.92 6.18 -12.16
CA THR A 359 -22.44 6.84 -13.39
C THR A 359 -22.27 5.83 -14.52
N VAL A 360 -21.63 4.69 -14.26
CA VAL A 360 -21.40 3.66 -15.27
C VAL A 360 -22.69 2.92 -15.60
N LEU A 361 -23.50 2.57 -14.60
CA LEU A 361 -24.80 1.94 -14.82
C LEU A 361 -25.75 2.84 -15.63
N ASP A 362 -25.75 4.15 -15.39
CA ASP A 362 -26.54 5.09 -16.19
C ASP A 362 -26.02 5.21 -17.63
N ALA A 363 -24.70 5.17 -17.83
CA ALA A 363 -24.12 5.11 -19.17
C ALA A 363 -24.53 3.83 -19.90
N ILE A 364 -24.45 2.66 -19.25
CA ILE A 364 -24.91 1.38 -19.80
C ILE A 364 -26.41 1.45 -20.12
N ARG A 365 -27.23 2.02 -19.24
CA ARG A 365 -28.68 2.21 -19.45
C ARG A 365 -28.98 3.04 -20.70
N LYS A 366 -28.30 4.17 -20.86
CA LYS A 366 -28.43 5.04 -22.05
C LYS A 366 -28.02 4.31 -23.31
N GLU A 367 -26.96 3.52 -23.25
CA GLU A 367 -26.45 2.71 -24.37
C GLU A 367 -27.44 1.62 -24.79
N VAL A 368 -28.01 0.88 -23.83
CA VAL A 368 -29.04 -0.14 -24.07
C VAL A 368 -30.25 0.49 -24.76
N LYS A 369 -30.73 1.64 -24.27
CA LYS A 369 -31.85 2.36 -24.88
C LYS A 369 -31.54 2.81 -26.31
N ARG A 370 -30.34 3.33 -26.55
CA ARG A 370 -29.91 3.79 -27.88
C ARG A 370 -29.87 2.64 -28.89
N ASN A 371 -29.36 1.49 -28.49
CA ASN A 371 -29.09 0.38 -29.41
C ASN A 371 -30.30 -0.56 -29.59
N SER A 372 -31.16 -0.70 -28.58
CA SER A 372 -32.32 -1.60 -28.63
C SER A 372 -33.68 -0.90 -28.66
N GLY A 373 -33.73 0.39 -28.32
CA GLY A 373 -34.99 1.11 -28.08
C GLY A 373 -35.69 0.77 -26.75
N ILE A 374 -35.19 -0.22 -26.00
CA ILE A 374 -35.79 -0.69 -24.75
C ILE A 374 -35.37 0.20 -23.59
N SER A 375 -36.34 0.58 -22.74
CA SER A 375 -36.05 1.29 -21.50
C SER A 375 -35.87 0.29 -20.35
N THR A 376 -34.82 0.49 -19.56
CA THR A 376 -34.49 -0.30 -18.37
C THR A 376 -34.09 0.62 -17.21
N THR A 377 -33.98 0.08 -16.00
CA THR A 377 -33.55 0.82 -14.81
C THR A 377 -32.10 0.49 -14.43
N VAL A 378 -31.47 1.39 -13.67
CA VAL A 378 -30.13 1.18 -13.11
C VAL A 378 -30.11 -0.05 -12.19
N GLN A 379 -31.19 -0.26 -11.43
CA GLN A 379 -31.37 -1.37 -10.50
C GLN A 379 -31.48 -2.73 -11.20
N ASP A 380 -32.22 -2.79 -12.31
CA ASP A 380 -32.34 -4.01 -13.10
C ASP A 380 -30.99 -4.37 -13.73
N LEU A 381 -30.26 -3.37 -14.26
CA LEU A 381 -28.93 -3.56 -14.82
C LEU A 381 -27.91 -4.01 -13.77
N ALA A 382 -27.93 -3.41 -12.58
CA ALA A 382 -27.07 -3.84 -11.49
C ALA A 382 -27.35 -5.30 -11.07
N THR A 383 -28.62 -5.70 -11.09
CA THR A 383 -29.03 -7.08 -10.79
C THR A 383 -28.53 -8.05 -11.84
N VAL A 384 -28.71 -7.74 -13.13
CA VAL A 384 -28.22 -8.57 -14.24
C VAL A 384 -26.70 -8.67 -14.21
N LEU A 385 -25.99 -7.55 -14.04
CA LEU A 385 -24.52 -7.53 -13.98
C LEU A 385 -24.00 -8.40 -12.83
N ARG A 386 -24.59 -8.27 -11.64
CA ARG A 386 -24.23 -9.15 -10.51
C ARG A 386 -24.60 -10.60 -10.82
N MET A 387 -25.84 -10.90 -11.16
CA MET A 387 -26.32 -12.29 -11.16
C MET A 387 -25.90 -13.11 -12.39
N GLU A 388 -25.68 -12.47 -13.53
CA GLU A 388 -25.55 -13.14 -14.83
C GLU A 388 -24.21 -12.90 -15.51
N VAL A 389 -23.53 -11.78 -15.24
CA VAL A 389 -22.27 -11.40 -15.93
C VAL A 389 -21.04 -11.67 -15.07
N VAL A 390 -21.12 -11.35 -13.77
CA VAL A 390 -19.99 -11.45 -12.85
C VAL A 390 -19.90 -12.86 -12.27
N ASP A 391 -18.69 -13.41 -12.19
CA ASP A 391 -18.47 -14.69 -11.49
C ASP A 391 -18.95 -14.55 -10.04
N ARG A 392 -19.82 -15.46 -9.59
CA ARG A 392 -20.41 -15.43 -8.25
C ARG A 392 -19.36 -15.33 -7.13
N LYS A 393 -18.13 -15.79 -7.37
CA LYS A 393 -17.01 -15.67 -6.43
C LYS A 393 -16.57 -14.22 -6.15
N LEU A 394 -16.86 -13.29 -7.06
CA LEU A 394 -16.52 -11.87 -6.94
C LEU A 394 -17.62 -11.05 -6.25
N ILE A 395 -18.81 -11.63 -6.04
CA ILE A 395 -20.00 -10.95 -5.52
C ILE A 395 -20.07 -11.05 -3.98
N ALA A 396 -19.20 -11.84 -3.36
CA ALA A 396 -19.17 -12.01 -1.92
C ALA A 396 -17.73 -12.07 -1.41
N LYS A 397 -17.26 -10.92 -0.93
CA LYS A 397 -16.31 -10.84 0.17
C LYS A 397 -16.66 -9.66 1.06
#